data_AF-A0A5B7K3X7-F1
#
_entry.id   AF-A0A5B7K3X7-F1
#
_cell.length_a   1.000
_cell.length_b   1.000
_cell.length_c   1.000
_cell.angle_alpha   90.00
_cell.angle_beta   90.00
_cell.angle_gamma   90.00
#
_symmetry.space_group_name_H-M   'P 1'
#
loop_
_entity.id
_entity.type
_entity.pdbx_description
1 polymer ?
#
loop_
_entity_poly.entity_id
_entity_poly.type
_entity_poly.pdbx_seq_one_letter_code
_entity_poly.pdbx_strand_id
1 'polypeptide(L)' 'MYTGRVSEAIALVEGAVFSQPERFLHEAIVLNLATMYELESSNAHQKKLKILSLIAQHKGDSFNVAALKLQPQ' A
#
# COMPACT_ATOMS: atom_id res chain seq x y z
N MET A 1 8.50 18.01 12.29
CA MET A 1 8.64 17.74 10.85
C MET A 1 9.18 16.33 10.65
N TYR A 2 8.30 15.34 10.58
CA TYR A 2 8.63 13.93 10.27
C TYR A 2 7.61 13.38 9.26
N THR A 3 6.36 13.85 9.34
CA THR A 3 5.25 13.63 8.40
C THR A 3 5.62 13.87 6.94
N GLY A 4 6.28 14.99 6.60
CA GLY A 4 6.64 15.31 5.21
C GLY A 4 7.49 14.24 4.50
N ARG A 5 8.45 13.62 5.21
CA ARG A 5 9.27 12.53 4.63
C ARG A 5 8.49 11.25 4.40
N VAL A 6 7.49 10.98 5.25
CA VAL A 6 6.63 9.81 5.11
C VAL A 6 5.64 10.02 3.97
N SER A 7 5.08 11.22 3.78
CA SER A 7 4.24 11.54 2.61
C SER A 7 5.01 11.40 1.30
N GLU A 8 6.26 11.87 1.24
CA GLU A 8 7.14 11.72 0.07
C GLU A 8 7.47 10.25 -0.20
N ALA A 9 7.79 9.48 0.84
CA ALA A 9 8.04 8.05 0.71
C ALA A 9 6.80 7.30 0.20
N ILE A 10 5.61 7.63 0.71
CA ILE A 10 4.34 7.11 0.23
C ILE A 10 4.18 7.42 -1.26
N ALA A 11 4.35 8.68 -1.68
CA ALA A 11 4.19 9.07 -3.07
C ALA A 11 5.16 8.34 -4.02
N LEU A 12 6.42 8.16 -3.59
CA LEU A 12 7.43 7.40 -4.34
C LEU A 12 7.05 5.93 -4.50
N VAL A 13 6.67 5.27 -3.41
CA VAL A 13 6.34 3.84 -3.43
C VAL A 13 5.02 3.60 -4.16
N GLU A 14 4.00 4.46 -3.96
CA GLU A 14 2.77 4.45 -4.75
C GLU A 14 3.09 4.61 -6.24
N GLY A 15 3.89 5.61 -6.62
CA GLY A 15 4.28 5.84 -8.01
C GLY A 15 4.94 4.61 -8.65
N ALA A 16 5.85 3.94 -7.93
CA ALA A 16 6.50 2.72 -8.42
C ALA A 16 5.50 1.55 -8.56
N VAL A 17 4.64 1.35 -7.57
CA VAL A 17 3.63 0.28 -7.55
C VAL A 17 2.57 0.47 -8.64
N PHE A 18 2.09 1.70 -8.86
CA PHE A 18 1.11 2.00 -9.91
C PHE A 18 1.72 1.97 -11.32
N SER A 19 3.01 2.32 -11.48
CA SER A 19 3.66 2.31 -12.79
C SER A 19 4.04 0.91 -13.26
N GLN A 20 4.47 0.03 -12.35
CA GLN A 20 4.91 -1.33 -12.67
C GLN A 20 4.40 -2.33 -11.61
N PRO A 21 3.08 -2.55 -11.53
CA PRO A 21 2.48 -3.40 -10.50
C PRO A 21 3.00 -4.84 -10.54
N GLU A 22 3.25 -5.41 -11.72
CA GLU A 22 3.77 -6.79 -11.82
C GLU A 22 5.12 -6.99 -11.12
N ARG A 23 5.93 -5.92 -11.04
CA ARG A 23 7.31 -5.93 -10.51
C ARG A 23 7.43 -5.38 -9.09
N PHE A 24 6.55 -4.48 -8.66
CA PHE A 24 6.66 -3.81 -7.35
C PHE A 24 5.56 -4.22 -6.37
N LEU A 25 4.55 -4.97 -6.83
CA LEU A 25 3.46 -5.43 -5.98
C LEU A 25 3.86 -6.73 -5.29
N HIS A 26 4.70 -6.58 -4.27
CA HIS A 26 5.18 -7.64 -3.39
C HIS A 26 4.74 -7.40 -1.95
N GLU A 27 4.62 -8.48 -1.18
CA GLU A 27 4.11 -8.46 0.19
C GLU A 27 4.85 -7.45 1.09
N ALA A 28 6.19 -7.42 1.03
CA ALA A 28 7.01 -6.49 1.80
C ALA A 28 6.75 -5.02 1.46
N ILE A 29 6.53 -4.71 0.17
CA ILE A 29 6.26 -3.35 -0.29
C ILE A 29 4.87 -2.91 0.16
N VAL A 30 3.87 -3.80 0.06
CA VAL A 30 2.50 -3.55 0.50
C VAL A 30 2.42 -3.38 2.02
N LEU A 31 3.16 -4.19 2.79
CA LEU A 31 3.22 -4.06 4.26
C LEU A 31 3.87 -2.74 4.69
N ASN A 32 4.92 -2.32 3.99
CA ASN A 32 5.56 -1.02 4.22
C ASN A 32 4.59 0.13 3.89
N LEU A 33 3.89 0.06 2.75
CA LEU A 33 2.85 1.03 2.36
C LEU A 33 1.72 1.08 3.39
N ALA A 34 1.19 -0.07 3.80
CA ALA A 34 0.15 -0.17 4.82
C ALA A 34 0.58 0.47 6.15
N THR A 35 1.82 0.23 6.57
CA THR A 35 2.39 0.82 7.79
C THR A 35 2.57 2.33 7.66
N MET A 36 3.11 2.81 6.54
CA MET A 36 3.27 4.24 6.28
C MET A 36 1.92 4.97 6.21
N TYR A 37 0.90 4.36 5.60
CA TYR A 37 -0.44 4.91 5.57
C TYR A 37 -1.02 5.08 6.98
N GLU A 38 -0.82 4.13 7.88
CA GLU A 38 -1.29 4.22 9.27
C GLU A 38 -0.55 5.27 10.10
N LEU A 39 0.73 5.51 9.80
CA LEU A 39 1.54 6.53 10.49
C LEU A 39 1.19 7.96 10.08
N GLU A 40 0.79 8.18 8.83
CA GLU A 40 0.72 9.52 8.24
C GLU A 40 -0.71 9.99 7.94
N SER A 41 -1.68 9.07 7.73
CA SER A 41 -2.90 9.41 7.00
C SER A 41 -4.18 9.01 7.73
N SER A 42 -5.07 9.99 7.99
CA SER A 42 -6.46 9.75 8.43
C SER A 42 -7.27 8.92 7.42
N ASN A 43 -6.85 8.91 6.14
CA ASN A 43 -7.47 8.14 5.05
C ASN A 43 -6.77 6.80 4.76
N ALA A 44 -5.99 6.26 5.71
CA ALA A 44 -5.22 5.02 5.51
C ALA A 44 -6.07 3.87 4.94
N HIS A 45 -7.31 3.74 5.40
CA HIS A 45 -8.25 2.72 4.94
C HIS A 45 -8.55 2.82 3.43
N GLN A 46 -8.88 4.01 2.92
CA GLN A 46 -9.17 4.21 1.49
C GLN A 46 -7.95 3.93 0.61
N LYS A 47 -6.75 4.27 1.09
CA LYS A 47 -5.50 3.99 0.37
C LYS A 47 -5.18 2.50 0.35
N LYS A 48 -5.36 1.79 1.48
CA LYS A 48 -5.26 0.32 1.56
C LYS A 48 -6.23 -0.37 0.59
N LEU A 49 -7.47 0.12 0.45
CA LEU A 49 -8.44 -0.40 -0.52
C LEU A 49 -8.02 -0.19 -1.99
N LYS A 50 -7.41 0.96 -2.33
CA LYS A 50 -6.84 1.17 -3.66
C LYS A 50 -5.76 0.15 -4.00
N ILE A 51 -4.84 -0.11 -3.06
CA ILE A 51 -3.79 -1.12 -3.24
C ILE A 51 -4.41 -2.53 -3.34
N LEU A 52 -5.45 -2.84 -2.54
CA LEU A 52 -6.17 -4.11 -2.64
C LEU A 52 -6.78 -4.33 -4.03
N SER A 53 -7.40 -3.30 -4.60
CA SER A 53 -7.96 -3.38 -5.96
C SER A 53 -6.86 -3.64 -7.01
N LEU A 54 -5.70 -3.00 -6.86
CA LEU A 54 -4.54 -3.24 -7.73
C LEU A 54 -3.98 -4.66 -7.58
N ILE A 55 -3.91 -5.18 -6.34
CA ILE A 55 -3.54 -6.57 -6.07
C ILE A 55 -4.50 -7.53 -6.77
N ALA A 56 -5.80 -7.33 -6.62
CA ALA A 56 -6.82 -8.17 -7.23
C ALA A 56 -6.73 -8.19 -8.76
N GLN A 57 -6.36 -7.06 -9.37
CA GLN A 57 -6.20 -6.94 -10.83
C GLN A 57 -4.93 -7.62 -11.37
N HIS A 58 -3.83 -7.63 -10.62
CA HIS A 58 -2.52 -8.06 -11.14
C HIS A 58 -1.98 -9.38 -10.57
N LYS A 59 -2.34 -9.76 -9.34
CA LYS A 59 -1.86 -10.98 -8.68
C LYS A 59 -2.98 -11.97 -8.33
N GLY A 60 -4.23 -11.48 -8.26
CA GLY A 60 -5.38 -12.30 -7.85
C GLY A 60 -5.18 -12.94 -6.47
N ASP A 61 -5.65 -14.17 -6.31
CA ASP A 61 -5.62 -14.91 -5.04
C ASP A 61 -4.24 -15.38 -4.59
N SER A 62 -3.21 -15.24 -5.44
CA SER A 62 -1.83 -15.62 -5.10
C SER A 62 -1.13 -14.59 -4.20
N PHE A 63 -1.83 -13.55 -3.76
CA PHE A 63 -1.29 -12.48 -2.92
C PHE A 63 -1.87 -12.54 -1.50
N ASN A 64 -1.00 -12.50 -0.50
CA ASN A 64 -1.42 -12.45 0.90
C ASN A 64 -1.94 -11.06 1.28
N VAL A 65 -3.26 -10.89 1.17
CA VAL A 65 -3.94 -9.63 1.52
C VAL A 65 -3.85 -9.28 3.00
N ALA A 66 -3.43 -10.20 3.88
CA ALA A 66 -3.18 -9.91 5.29
C ALA A 66 -2.07 -8.84 5.48
N ALA A 67 -1.19 -8.67 4.48
CA ALA A 67 -0.17 -7.63 4.47
C ALA A 67 -0.75 -6.20 4.53
N LEU A 68 -2.00 -6.01 4.10
CA LEU A 68 -2.67 -4.71 4.16
C LEU A 68 -3.10 -4.32 5.58
N LYS A 69 -3.02 -5.24 6.56
CA LYS A 69 -3.48 -5.02 7.95
C LYS A 69 -4.84 -4.34 7.97
N LEU A 70 -5.81 -4.91 7.24
CA LEU A 70 -7.18 -4.44 7.26
C LEU A 70 -7.77 -4.87 8.60
N GLN A 71 -7.88 -3.94 9.55
CA GLN A 71 -8.58 -4.20 10.80
C GLN A 71 -10.08 -4.29 10.49
N PRO A 72 -10.80 -5.32 10.99
CA PRO A 72 -12.26 -5.32 10.95
C PRO A 72 -12.76 -4.11 11.76
N GLN A 73 -13.70 -3.35 11.17
CA GLN A 73 -14.39 -2.25 11.86
C GLN A 73 -15.21 -2.75 13.04
#